data_AF-A0A7C5EPY3-F1
#
_entry.id   AF-A0A7C5EPY3-F1
#
_cell.length_a   1.000
_cell.length_b   1.000
_cell.length_c   1.000
_cell.angle_alpha   90.00
_cell.angle_beta   90.00
_cell.angle_gamma   90.00
#
_symmetry.space_group_name_H-M   'P 1'
#
loop_
_entity.id
_entity.type
_entity.pdbx_description
1 polymer ?
#
loop_
_entity_poly.entity_id
_entity_poly.type
_entity_poly.pdbx_seq_one_letter_code
_entity_poly.pdbx_strand_id
1 'polypeptide(L)'
;MGQGRHRGLWLAAVLLLLAACGAPSAAPAPSPSPSARLAPPTALPAPTVTVLPTPCPSATPVPPVVEHVLLISVDGLSPAALSQAEVPHMARLRREGVFGRDARTVLPSATLPAHAAMLTGLPPEVTGVDWNRWSEGEPYIAFPTALALAHEQGLSAMAVLGKEKLRALFPPGSVDALEVAWSDREVTEAAVRWIREYRPALLFVHLPGVDAAGHRYGWMSPEYLEAVQEADRAVGQLLEALADAGIAPRTAVLLTSDHGGHGKVHGSDLPEDTAIVWILSGPGIAGGKEVTGVQIYDTAPTVLYLLGLPIPDNWWGRPIEETLMPQTVPIFSYSLAIFCQKLWPTGQGPRPNSSASVAAISAKVARVPRSTPGRMGCPYTRRGTYSREWSVEGVVGSHPWSAVRMRTSPACRAARSSGSRASNASRPCA
;
A
#
# COMPACT_ATOMS: atom_id res chain seq x y z
N MET A 1 -46.73 52.39 39.60
CA MET A 1 -46.44 52.86 40.98
C MET A 1 -45.32 51.97 41.49
N GLY A 2 -44.05 52.37 41.35
CA GLY A 2 -43.28 53.18 42.32
C GLY A 2 -42.77 52.24 43.43
N GLN A 3 -41.51 52.11 43.82
CA GLN A 3 -40.20 52.79 43.73
C GLN A 3 -39.16 51.64 43.91
N GLY A 4 -37.85 51.70 43.68
CA GLY A 4 -36.87 52.76 43.56
C GLY A 4 -35.55 52.25 44.19
N ARG A 5 -34.51 52.16 43.35
CA ARG A 5 -33.07 52.40 43.60
C ARG A 5 -32.45 52.03 44.97
N HIS A 6 -31.40 51.19 44.93
CA HIS A 6 -30.15 51.47 45.64
C HIS A 6 -28.94 51.03 44.77
N ARG A 7 -28.27 52.03 44.19
CA ARG A 7 -26.89 51.99 43.66
C ARG A 7 -26.08 53.00 44.49
N GLY A 8 -24.80 52.69 44.74
CA GLY A 8 -23.83 53.48 45.50
C GLY A 8 -23.43 52.73 46.77
N LEU A 9 -22.21 52.75 47.28
CA LEU A 9 -21.03 53.59 47.07
C LEU A 9 -19.98 52.98 48.01
N TRP A 10 -18.83 52.50 47.52
CA TRP A 10 -17.63 52.35 48.37
C TRP A 10 -16.39 52.61 47.52
N LEU A 11 -15.90 53.84 47.60
CA LEU A 11 -14.65 54.33 47.03
C LEU A 11 -14.08 55.36 48.02
N ALA A 12 -12.76 55.29 48.24
CA ALA A 12 -11.90 56.13 49.11
C ALA A 12 -11.95 55.79 50.62
N ALA A 13 -10.87 55.75 51.40
CA ALA A 13 -9.45 56.13 51.27
C ALA A 13 -8.64 55.22 52.25
N VAL A 14 -7.31 55.07 52.18
CA VAL A 14 -6.34 55.96 52.84
C VAL A 14 -4.92 55.68 52.30
N LEU A 15 -4.22 56.78 52.05
CA LEU A 15 -2.83 56.97 51.64
C LEU A 15 -1.78 56.54 52.69
N LEU A 16 -0.52 56.48 52.20
CA LEU A 16 0.78 56.70 52.87
C LEU A 16 1.61 55.46 53.24
N LEU A 17 2.60 55.17 52.36
CA LEU A 17 4.01 54.98 52.75
C LEU A 17 4.91 55.09 51.49
N LEU A 18 5.56 56.24 51.34
CA LEU A 18 6.70 56.47 50.44
C LEU A 18 7.98 56.48 51.28
N ALA A 19 9.07 55.98 50.66
CA ALA A 19 10.50 55.97 51.05
C ALA A 19 11.00 54.54 51.30
N ALA A 20 12.11 54.04 50.75
CA ALA A 20 13.12 54.57 49.86
C ALA A 20 13.95 53.38 49.35
N CYS A 21 14.24 53.27 48.06
CA CYS A 21 15.38 52.50 47.54
C CYS A 21 15.92 53.21 46.30
N GLY A 22 17.10 53.83 46.45
CA GLY A 22 17.81 54.53 45.39
C GLY A 22 18.35 53.58 44.32
N ALA A 23 18.38 54.07 43.09
CA ALA A 23 19.06 53.45 41.97
C ALA A 23 20.58 53.50 42.17
N PRO A 24 21.33 52.40 41.92
CA PRO A 24 22.78 52.47 41.89
C PRO A 24 23.27 53.08 40.58
N SER A 25 24.18 54.05 40.74
CA SER A 25 24.92 54.78 39.72
C SER A 25 25.69 53.85 38.77
N ALA A 26 25.62 54.15 37.47
CA ALA A 26 26.43 53.53 36.43
C ALA A 26 27.92 53.85 36.63
N ALA A 27 28.78 52.82 36.58
CA ALA A 27 30.23 52.94 36.54
C ALA A 27 30.72 53.02 35.07
N PRO A 28 31.81 53.75 34.78
CA PRO A 28 32.30 53.97 33.43
C PRO A 28 32.98 52.71 32.84
N ALA A 29 32.74 52.47 31.55
CA ALA A 29 33.28 51.34 30.80
C ALA A 29 34.81 51.41 30.62
N PRO A 30 35.54 50.28 30.69
CA PRO A 30 36.96 50.23 30.38
C PRO A 30 37.21 50.30 28.86
N SER A 31 38.22 51.05 28.48
CA SER A 31 38.73 51.24 27.11
C SER A 31 39.24 49.93 26.47
N PRO A 32 39.04 49.72 25.14
CA PRO A 32 39.42 48.48 24.48
C PRO A 32 40.94 48.40 24.24
N SER A 33 41.53 47.27 24.62
CA SER A 33 42.90 46.85 24.26
C SER A 33 42.98 46.47 22.76
N PRO A 34 44.13 46.68 22.08
CA PRO A 34 44.27 46.39 20.66
C PRO A 34 44.22 44.87 20.37
N SER A 35 43.27 44.44 19.53
CA SER A 35 43.14 43.07 19.06
C SER A 35 44.38 42.61 18.29
N ALA A 36 44.97 41.50 18.75
CA ALA A 36 45.93 40.73 17.96
C ALA A 36 45.23 40.16 16.71
N ARG A 37 45.83 40.39 15.55
CA ARG A 37 45.33 39.97 14.25
C ARG A 37 45.52 38.44 14.10
N LEU A 38 44.44 37.66 14.21
CA LEU A 38 44.45 36.24 13.86
C LEU A 38 44.51 36.09 12.33
N ALA A 39 45.35 35.17 11.85
CA ALA A 39 45.49 34.84 10.44
C ALA A 39 44.18 34.25 9.88
N PRO A 40 43.86 34.46 8.59
CA PRO A 40 42.64 33.94 8.00
C PRO A 40 42.66 32.39 7.96
N PRO A 41 41.55 31.71 8.28
CA PRO A 41 41.48 30.27 8.18
C PRO A 41 41.55 29.84 6.70
N THR A 42 42.37 28.82 6.44
CA THR A 42 42.50 28.16 5.15
C THR A 42 41.13 27.62 4.72
N ALA A 43 40.64 28.03 3.56
CA ALA A 43 39.35 27.58 3.04
C ALA A 43 39.33 26.07 2.84
N LEU A 44 38.43 25.36 3.53
CA LEU A 44 38.13 23.97 3.26
C LEU A 44 37.41 23.84 1.90
N PRO A 45 37.68 22.79 1.11
CA PRO A 45 36.98 22.57 -0.15
C PRO A 45 35.48 22.41 0.09
N ALA A 46 34.67 23.05 -0.76
CA ALA A 46 33.22 22.95 -0.71
C ALA A 46 32.79 21.48 -0.81
N PRO A 47 31.81 21.04 -0.01
CA PRO A 47 31.30 19.68 -0.11
C PRO A 47 30.71 19.48 -1.51
N THR A 48 31.25 18.52 -2.25
CA THR A 48 30.64 18.06 -3.49
C THR A 48 29.27 17.50 -3.15
N VAL A 49 28.21 18.22 -3.52
CA VAL A 49 26.84 17.71 -3.45
C VAL A 49 26.73 16.59 -4.47
N THR A 50 26.84 15.35 -4.01
CA THR A 50 26.48 14.19 -4.82
C THR A 50 24.96 14.25 -5.03
N VAL A 51 24.54 14.71 -6.20
CA VAL A 51 23.14 14.59 -6.63
C VAL A 51 22.86 13.10 -6.74
N LEU A 52 22.14 12.55 -5.76
CA LEU A 52 21.62 11.20 -5.84
C LEU A 52 20.71 11.12 -7.08
N PRO A 53 20.79 10.05 -7.88
CA PRO A 53 19.87 9.88 -8.99
C PRO A 53 18.44 9.97 -8.47
N THR A 54 17.62 10.80 -9.12
CA THR A 54 16.18 10.87 -8.88
C THR A 54 15.62 9.45 -8.98
N PRO A 55 15.00 8.90 -7.92
CA PRO A 55 14.35 7.60 -8.03
C PRO A 55 13.30 7.67 -9.14
N CYS A 56 13.25 6.64 -10.00
CA CYS A 56 12.13 6.47 -10.91
C CYS A 56 10.87 6.27 -10.06
N PRO A 57 9.73 6.90 -10.41
CA PRO A 57 8.46 6.61 -9.75
C PRO A 57 8.21 5.10 -9.78
N SER A 58 7.70 4.56 -8.66
CA SER A 58 7.32 3.15 -8.57
C SER A 58 6.47 2.77 -9.78
N ALA A 59 6.89 1.75 -10.53
CA ALA A 59 6.28 1.41 -11.81
C ALA A 59 4.86 0.86 -11.57
N THR A 60 3.84 1.68 -11.84
CA THR A 60 2.44 1.26 -11.78
C THR A 60 2.04 0.49 -13.03
N PRO A 61 1.04 -0.39 -12.96
CA PRO A 61 0.66 -1.24 -14.07
C PRO A 61 0.09 -0.39 -15.22
N VAL A 62 0.55 -0.69 -16.44
CA VAL A 62 0.02 -0.15 -17.69
C VAL A 62 -0.32 -1.34 -18.60
N PRO A 63 -1.61 -1.56 -18.96
CA PRO A 63 -2.80 -0.79 -18.57
C PRO A 63 -3.14 -0.91 -17.06
N PRO A 64 -4.02 -0.03 -16.52
CA PRO A 64 -4.50 -0.13 -15.14
C PRO A 64 -5.20 -1.46 -14.86
N VAL A 65 -5.23 -1.90 -13.60
CA VAL A 65 -5.87 -3.16 -13.19
C VAL A 65 -7.39 -3.05 -13.32
N VAL A 66 -7.95 -1.91 -12.91
CA VAL A 66 -9.39 -1.62 -12.93
C VAL A 66 -9.66 -0.19 -13.40
N GLU A 67 -10.88 0.09 -13.85
CA GLU A 67 -11.32 1.44 -14.23
C GLU A 67 -11.90 2.20 -13.03
N HIS A 68 -12.43 1.48 -12.05
CA HIS A 68 -13.10 2.06 -10.88
C HIS A 68 -12.60 1.41 -9.59
N VAL A 69 -12.52 2.22 -8.52
CA VAL A 69 -12.32 1.76 -7.15
C VAL A 69 -13.40 2.34 -6.25
N LEU A 70 -14.10 1.47 -5.53
CA LEU A 70 -14.97 1.82 -4.41
C LEU A 70 -14.21 1.55 -3.11
N LEU A 71 -13.79 2.61 -2.41
CA LEU A 71 -13.14 2.53 -1.12
C LEU A 71 -14.17 2.78 0.00
N ILE A 72 -14.49 1.73 0.76
CA ILE A 72 -15.46 1.77 1.86
C ILE A 72 -14.70 1.74 3.19
N SER A 73 -14.86 2.77 4.01
CA SER A 73 -14.40 2.80 5.40
C SER A 73 -15.59 2.64 6.34
N VAL A 74 -15.58 1.60 7.17
CA VAL A 74 -16.57 1.39 8.24
C VAL A 74 -15.92 1.82 9.56
N ASP A 75 -16.33 2.98 10.07
CA ASP A 75 -15.74 3.63 11.24
C ASP A 75 -15.89 2.74 12.48
N GLY A 76 -14.78 2.45 13.16
CA GLY A 76 -14.77 1.66 14.41
C GLY A 76 -15.12 0.17 14.25
N LEU A 77 -15.15 -0.38 13.03
CA LEU A 77 -15.41 -1.81 12.81
C LEU A 77 -14.24 -2.69 13.26
N SER A 78 -14.51 -3.51 14.27
CA SER A 78 -13.57 -4.50 14.80
C SER A 78 -13.59 -5.78 13.93
N PRO A 79 -12.43 -6.37 13.61
CA PRO A 79 -12.37 -7.69 12.97
C PRO A 79 -13.10 -8.80 13.74
N ALA A 80 -13.15 -8.70 15.07
CA ALA A 80 -13.85 -9.66 15.91
C ALA A 80 -15.38 -9.65 15.70
N ALA A 81 -15.94 -8.56 15.15
CA ALA A 81 -17.35 -8.45 14.82
C ALA A 81 -17.74 -9.36 13.64
N LEU A 82 -16.82 -9.59 12.70
CA LEU A 82 -17.10 -10.34 11.46
C LEU A 82 -17.46 -11.82 11.72
N SER A 83 -17.11 -12.36 12.88
CA SER A 83 -17.51 -13.72 13.29
C SER A 83 -18.66 -13.74 14.30
N GLN A 84 -19.20 -12.59 14.69
CA GLN A 84 -20.25 -12.46 15.70
C GLN A 84 -21.55 -11.83 15.17
N ALA A 85 -21.46 -11.08 14.07
CA ALA A 85 -22.59 -10.48 13.38
C ALA A 85 -22.89 -11.22 12.06
N GLU A 86 -24.15 -11.19 11.63
CA GLU A 86 -24.57 -11.69 10.32
C GLU A 86 -24.16 -10.68 9.23
N VAL A 87 -23.03 -10.95 8.56
CA VAL A 87 -22.43 -10.05 7.56
C VAL A 87 -22.28 -10.70 6.18
N PRO A 88 -23.37 -11.13 5.52
CA PRO A 88 -23.29 -11.88 4.26
C PRO A 88 -22.56 -11.14 3.13
N HIS A 89 -22.62 -9.81 3.06
CA HIS A 89 -21.98 -9.04 1.98
C HIS A 89 -20.47 -8.91 2.21
N MET A 90 -20.03 -8.55 3.42
CA MET A 90 -18.61 -8.52 3.79
C MET A 90 -18.00 -9.92 3.76
N ALA A 91 -18.73 -10.95 4.21
CA ALA A 91 -18.29 -12.35 4.13
C ALA A 91 -18.11 -12.80 2.67
N ARG A 92 -18.98 -12.35 1.76
CA ARG A 92 -18.82 -12.57 0.32
C ARG A 92 -17.57 -11.88 -0.22
N LEU A 93 -17.35 -10.59 0.10
CA LEU A 93 -16.15 -9.86 -0.29
C LEU A 93 -14.87 -10.56 0.20
N ARG A 94 -14.85 -11.03 1.45
CA ARG A 94 -13.73 -11.80 2.01
C ARG A 94 -13.50 -13.10 1.26
N ARG A 95 -14.55 -13.84 0.92
CA ARG A 95 -14.46 -15.13 0.22
C ARG A 95 -13.98 -14.97 -1.23
N GLU A 96 -14.47 -13.94 -1.91
CA GLU A 96 -14.18 -13.67 -3.33
C GLU A 96 -12.91 -12.82 -3.51
N GLY A 97 -12.42 -12.17 -2.46
CA GLY A 97 -11.28 -11.28 -2.47
C GLY A 97 -10.09 -11.77 -1.63
N VAL A 98 -9.24 -10.82 -1.25
CA VAL A 98 -8.07 -10.98 -0.40
C VAL A 98 -8.33 -10.31 0.94
N PHE A 99 -8.00 -10.99 2.03
CA PHE A 99 -8.18 -10.49 3.39
C PHE A 99 -6.85 -10.21 4.09
N GLY A 100 -6.70 -9.02 4.69
CA GLY A 100 -5.58 -8.67 5.54
C GLY A 100 -5.74 -9.31 6.92
N ARG A 101 -5.05 -10.43 7.18
CA ARG A 101 -5.25 -11.26 8.37
C ARG A 101 -4.92 -10.55 9.68
N ASP A 102 -3.90 -9.71 9.67
CA ASP A 102 -3.37 -8.97 10.80
C ASP A 102 -3.20 -7.48 10.47
N ALA A 103 -4.13 -6.95 9.67
CA ALA A 103 -4.13 -5.55 9.28
C ALA A 103 -4.23 -4.62 10.50
N ARG A 104 -3.42 -3.55 10.51
CA ARG A 104 -3.33 -2.61 11.63
C ARG A 104 -3.47 -1.16 11.21
N THR A 105 -4.02 -0.35 12.11
CA THR A 105 -4.04 1.11 11.99
C THR A 105 -2.82 1.77 12.65
N VAL A 106 -2.73 3.08 12.49
CA VAL A 106 -1.72 3.96 13.10
C VAL A 106 -2.10 4.35 14.52
N LEU A 107 -1.18 5.01 15.22
CA LEU A 107 -1.44 5.65 16.50
C LEU A 107 -1.50 7.18 16.37
N PRO A 108 -2.40 7.86 17.09
CA PRO A 108 -3.47 7.27 17.90
C PRO A 108 -4.52 6.58 17.00
N SER A 109 -5.09 5.47 17.47
CA SER A 109 -6.08 4.64 16.77
C SER A 109 -7.46 5.32 16.79
N ALA A 110 -7.52 6.48 16.15
CA ALA A 110 -8.64 7.39 16.17
C ALA A 110 -8.99 7.83 14.75
N THR A 111 -10.25 8.19 14.54
CA THR A 111 -10.81 8.42 13.21
C THR A 111 -9.98 9.31 12.30
N LEU A 112 -9.68 10.55 12.69
CA LEU A 112 -9.05 11.50 11.78
C LEU A 112 -7.57 11.15 11.47
N PRO A 113 -6.73 10.79 12.46
CA PRO A 113 -5.36 10.30 12.20
C PRO A 113 -5.33 9.05 11.32
N ALA A 114 -6.21 8.08 11.59
CA ALA A 114 -6.31 6.86 10.82
C ALA A 114 -6.74 7.13 9.37
N HIS A 115 -7.74 7.99 9.15
CA HIS A 115 -8.17 8.35 7.79
C HIS A 115 -7.14 9.21 7.04
N ALA A 116 -6.42 10.09 7.73
CA ALA A 116 -5.28 10.80 7.14
C ALA A 116 -4.25 9.79 6.62
N ALA A 117 -3.89 8.81 7.44
CA ALA A 117 -2.96 7.76 7.04
C ALA A 117 -3.50 6.89 5.90
N MET A 118 -4.76 6.47 5.99
CA MET A 118 -5.45 5.67 4.99
C MET A 118 -5.40 6.31 3.60
N LEU A 119 -5.66 7.63 3.53
CA LEU A 119 -5.85 8.34 2.27
C LEU A 119 -4.57 8.98 1.74
N THR A 120 -3.55 9.21 2.56
CA THR A 120 -2.28 9.83 2.13
C THR A 120 -1.09 8.86 2.11
N GLY A 121 -1.26 7.62 2.57
CA GLY A 121 -0.15 6.66 2.65
C GLY A 121 0.97 7.07 3.62
N LEU A 122 0.71 8.02 4.51
CA LEU A 122 1.67 8.61 5.45
C LEU A 122 1.11 8.56 6.87
N PRO A 123 1.88 8.09 7.86
CA PRO A 123 1.38 8.01 9.21
C PRO A 123 1.41 9.38 9.92
N PRO A 124 0.80 9.51 11.11
CA PRO A 124 0.74 10.76 11.88
C PRO A 124 2.11 11.41 12.15
N GLU A 125 3.18 10.63 12.28
CA GLU A 125 4.54 11.15 12.48
C GLU A 125 5.04 11.99 11.29
N VAL A 126 4.46 11.78 10.11
CA VAL A 126 4.79 12.54 8.90
C VAL A 126 3.74 13.59 8.60
N THR A 127 2.46 13.22 8.68
CA THR A 127 1.36 14.14 8.35
C THR A 127 1.16 15.22 9.40
N GLY A 128 1.62 14.96 10.63
CA GLY A 128 1.36 15.76 11.81
C GLY A 128 -0.06 15.60 12.35
N VAL A 129 -0.96 14.83 11.70
CA VAL A 129 -2.36 14.69 12.10
C VAL A 129 -2.49 13.68 13.23
N ASP A 130 -2.24 14.12 14.46
CA ASP A 130 -2.39 13.32 15.69
C ASP A 130 -3.64 13.70 16.53
N TRP A 131 -4.48 14.59 15.99
CA TRP A 131 -5.71 15.07 16.61
C TRP A 131 -6.97 14.48 15.97
N ASN A 132 -8.05 14.36 16.75
CA ASN A 132 -9.32 13.77 16.30
C ASN A 132 -10.50 14.75 16.25
N ARG A 133 -10.22 16.04 16.06
CA ARG A 133 -11.19 17.12 15.91
C ARG A 133 -10.82 18.01 14.74
N TRP A 134 -11.82 18.59 14.09
CA TRP A 134 -11.63 19.64 13.10
C TRP A 134 -12.88 20.50 13.03
N SER A 135 -12.74 21.77 12.67
CA SER A 135 -13.86 22.69 12.43
C SER A 135 -13.57 23.59 11.24
N GLU A 136 -14.62 24.07 10.59
CA GLU A 136 -14.47 24.98 9.45
C GLU A 136 -13.63 26.21 9.81
N GLY A 137 -12.65 26.51 8.97
CA GLY A 137 -11.63 27.54 9.21
C GLY A 137 -10.33 27.02 9.84
N GLU A 138 -10.30 25.81 10.37
CA GLU A 138 -9.04 25.14 10.71
C GLU A 138 -8.32 24.62 9.44
N PRO A 139 -6.98 24.50 9.44
CA PRO A 139 -6.23 24.04 8.28
C PRO A 139 -6.66 22.66 7.79
N TYR A 140 -6.64 22.48 6.47
CA TYR A 140 -6.74 21.17 5.84
C TYR A 140 -5.39 20.44 5.94
N ILE A 141 -5.41 19.14 5.69
CA ILE A 141 -4.20 18.34 5.55
C ILE A 141 -3.27 18.93 4.47
N ALA A 142 -1.98 18.98 4.76
CA ALA A 142 -0.97 19.54 3.85
C ALA A 142 -0.52 18.57 2.76
N PHE A 143 -0.95 17.31 2.82
CA PHE A 143 -0.51 16.22 1.95
C PHE A 143 -1.66 15.80 1.03
N PRO A 144 -1.37 15.51 -0.26
CA PRO A 144 -2.41 15.09 -1.18
C PRO A 144 -2.93 13.69 -0.79
N THR A 145 -4.25 13.51 -0.87
CA THR A 145 -4.87 12.19 -0.72
C THR A 145 -4.83 11.43 -2.05
N ALA A 146 -5.04 10.11 -2.03
CA ALA A 146 -5.21 9.31 -3.25
C ALA A 146 -6.34 9.84 -4.13
N LEU A 147 -7.40 10.41 -3.54
CA LEU A 147 -8.47 11.07 -4.27
C LEU A 147 -8.00 12.35 -4.96
N ALA A 148 -7.23 13.18 -4.26
CA ALA A 148 -6.64 14.38 -4.84
C ALA A 148 -5.69 14.05 -6.00
N LEU A 149 -4.85 13.03 -5.83
CA LEU A 149 -3.96 12.58 -6.90
C LEU A 149 -4.72 12.00 -8.09
N ALA A 150 -5.81 11.25 -7.87
CA ALA A 150 -6.66 10.77 -8.95
C ALA A 150 -7.32 11.94 -9.71
N HIS A 151 -7.85 12.92 -8.98
CA HIS A 151 -8.44 14.14 -9.56
C HIS A 151 -7.42 14.94 -10.38
N GLU A 152 -6.19 15.14 -9.86
CA GLU A 152 -5.10 15.84 -10.57
C GLU A 152 -4.69 15.13 -11.87
N GLN A 153 -4.85 13.81 -11.94
CA GLN A 153 -4.62 13.01 -13.16
C GLN A 153 -5.85 12.97 -14.09
N GLY A 154 -6.90 13.73 -13.79
CA GLY A 154 -8.10 13.85 -14.61
C GLY A 154 -9.11 12.71 -14.45
N LEU A 155 -8.96 11.87 -13.42
CA LEU A 155 -9.96 10.86 -13.07
C LEU A 155 -11.05 11.48 -12.19
N SER A 156 -12.29 10.99 -12.35
CA SER A 156 -13.38 11.39 -11.47
C SER A 156 -13.19 10.80 -10.07
N ALA A 157 -12.97 11.65 -9.08
CA ALA A 157 -12.74 11.31 -7.68
C ALA A 157 -13.76 12.03 -6.78
N MET A 158 -14.51 11.26 -5.99
CA MET A 158 -15.61 11.76 -5.17
C MET A 158 -15.57 11.14 -3.77
N ALA A 159 -16.09 11.85 -2.76
CA ALA A 159 -16.16 11.35 -1.38
C ALA A 159 -17.49 11.66 -0.69
N VAL A 160 -18.05 10.65 0.01
CA VAL A 160 -19.19 10.80 0.91
C VAL A 160 -18.73 10.51 2.33
N LEU A 161 -18.87 11.50 3.22
CA LEU A 161 -18.36 11.45 4.59
C LEU A 161 -19.49 11.30 5.60
N GLY A 162 -19.29 10.43 6.59
CA GLY A 162 -20.21 10.27 7.73
C GLY A 162 -19.91 11.17 8.93
N LYS A 163 -18.79 11.90 8.91
CA LYS A 163 -18.34 12.75 10.02
C LYS A 163 -17.73 14.05 9.47
N GLU A 164 -18.23 15.19 9.93
CA GLU A 164 -17.81 16.52 9.48
C GLU A 164 -16.30 16.77 9.61
N LYS A 165 -15.67 16.26 10.67
CA LYS A 165 -14.22 16.43 10.89
C LYS A 165 -13.35 15.85 9.76
N LEU A 166 -13.84 14.87 8.99
CA LEU A 166 -13.10 14.28 7.87
C LEU A 166 -12.96 15.25 6.69
N ARG A 167 -13.72 16.34 6.63
CA ARG A 167 -13.52 17.42 5.64
C ARG A 167 -12.10 17.98 5.68
N ALA A 168 -11.40 17.89 6.82
CA ALA A 168 -9.99 18.28 6.94
C ALA A 168 -9.09 17.61 5.89
N LEU A 169 -9.47 16.44 5.37
CA LEU A 169 -8.70 15.67 4.40
C LEU A 169 -8.96 16.08 2.94
N PHE A 170 -9.91 16.99 2.71
CA PHE A 170 -10.38 17.39 1.38
C PHE A 170 -10.35 18.91 1.25
N PRO A 171 -9.17 19.52 1.00
CA PRO A 171 -9.09 20.94 0.63
C PRO A 171 -10.08 21.28 -0.50
N PRO A 172 -10.68 22.48 -0.52
CA PRO A 172 -11.61 22.86 -1.57
C PRO A 172 -11.01 22.69 -2.96
N GLY A 173 -11.70 21.96 -3.84
CA GLY A 173 -11.23 21.65 -5.19
C GLY A 173 -10.27 20.47 -5.29
N SER A 174 -9.99 19.74 -4.20
CA SER A 174 -9.16 18.53 -4.25
C SER A 174 -9.90 17.30 -4.80
N VAL A 175 -11.22 17.36 -4.97
CA VAL A 175 -12.08 16.30 -5.49
C VAL A 175 -13.23 16.92 -6.28
N ASP A 176 -13.86 16.13 -7.17
CA ASP A 176 -14.97 16.61 -8.01
C ASP A 176 -16.23 16.91 -7.20
N ALA A 177 -16.49 16.09 -6.17
CA ALA A 177 -17.62 16.26 -5.28
C ALA A 177 -17.32 15.71 -3.88
N LEU A 178 -17.84 16.42 -2.88
CA LEU A 178 -17.80 16.06 -1.47
C LEU A 178 -19.19 16.24 -0.87
N GLU A 179 -19.71 15.21 -0.23
CA GLU A 179 -20.99 15.26 0.49
C GLU A 179 -20.77 14.77 1.92
N VAL A 180 -21.36 15.47 2.89
CA VAL A 180 -21.34 15.04 4.29
C VAL A 180 -22.75 14.72 4.74
N ALA A 181 -22.90 13.53 5.31
CA ALA A 181 -24.13 12.99 5.84
C ALA A 181 -23.90 12.44 7.26
N TRP A 182 -24.98 12.12 7.97
CA TRP A 182 -24.92 11.89 9.43
C TRP A 182 -25.28 10.46 9.85
N SER A 183 -25.57 9.58 8.91
CA SER A 183 -25.90 8.17 9.15
C SER A 183 -25.44 7.28 8.00
N ASP A 184 -25.25 5.98 8.28
CA ASP A 184 -24.93 4.98 7.25
C ASP A 184 -25.95 5.00 6.10
N ARG A 185 -27.23 5.19 6.42
CA ARG A 185 -28.31 5.27 5.44
C ARG A 185 -28.12 6.45 4.50
N GLU A 186 -27.97 7.66 5.01
CA GLU A 186 -27.83 8.87 4.19
C GLU A 186 -26.53 8.83 3.37
N VAL A 187 -25.42 8.37 3.96
CA VAL A 187 -24.15 8.16 3.25
C VAL A 187 -24.34 7.18 2.09
N THR A 188 -25.04 6.08 2.33
CA THR A 188 -25.28 5.04 1.32
C THR A 188 -26.20 5.55 0.21
N GLU A 189 -27.28 6.26 0.55
CA GLU A 189 -28.20 6.86 -0.44
C GLU A 189 -27.45 7.85 -1.35
N ALA A 190 -26.55 8.68 -0.80
CA ALA A 190 -25.71 9.58 -1.58
C ALA A 190 -24.71 8.85 -2.48
N ALA A 191 -24.01 7.85 -1.95
CA ALA A 191 -23.04 7.07 -2.71
C ALA A 191 -23.70 6.26 -3.83
N VAL A 192 -24.86 5.63 -3.58
CA VAL A 192 -25.64 4.90 -4.60
C VAL A 192 -26.07 5.84 -5.74
N ARG A 193 -26.52 7.05 -5.41
CA ARG A 193 -26.85 8.07 -6.41
C ARG A 193 -25.63 8.41 -7.29
N TRP A 194 -24.48 8.67 -6.68
CA TRP A 194 -23.26 9.00 -7.43
C TRP A 194 -22.74 7.86 -8.29
N ILE A 195 -22.81 6.61 -7.80
CA ILE A 195 -22.46 5.42 -8.59
C ILE A 195 -23.31 5.35 -9.86
N ARG A 196 -24.64 5.52 -9.73
CA ARG A 196 -25.57 5.39 -10.86
C ARG A 196 -25.46 6.55 -11.85
N GLU A 197 -25.26 7.77 -11.37
CA GLU A 197 -25.24 8.97 -12.18
C GLU A 197 -23.87 9.22 -12.83
N TYR A 198 -22.80 9.19 -12.03
CA TYR A 198 -21.48 9.66 -12.43
C TYR A 198 -20.49 8.52 -12.72
N ARG A 199 -20.67 7.33 -12.14
CA ARG A 199 -19.73 6.20 -12.25
C ARG A 199 -18.27 6.63 -11.99
N PRO A 200 -17.97 7.22 -10.81
CA PRO A 200 -16.66 7.78 -10.51
C PRO A 200 -15.55 6.73 -10.65
N ALA A 201 -14.36 7.16 -11.05
CA ALA A 201 -13.18 6.28 -11.10
C ALA A 201 -12.68 5.95 -9.70
N LEU A 202 -12.82 6.87 -8.74
CA LEU A 202 -12.55 6.63 -7.32
C LEU A 202 -13.65 7.23 -6.47
N LEU A 203 -14.35 6.39 -5.71
CA LEU A 203 -15.35 6.81 -4.73
C LEU A 203 -14.94 6.37 -3.33
N PHE A 204 -14.79 7.34 -2.42
CA PHE A 204 -14.63 7.09 -1.00
C PHE A 204 -15.97 7.19 -0.27
N VAL A 205 -16.33 6.16 0.51
CA VAL A 205 -17.57 6.09 1.29
C VAL A 205 -17.22 5.80 2.74
N HIS A 206 -17.61 6.69 3.65
CA HIS A 206 -17.37 6.56 5.08
C HIS A 206 -18.66 6.33 5.86
N LEU A 207 -18.84 5.13 6.40
CA LEU A 207 -20.01 4.72 7.19
C LEU A 207 -19.74 4.96 8.70
N PRO A 208 -20.42 5.92 9.36
CA PRO A 208 -20.13 6.31 10.74
C PRO A 208 -20.84 5.48 11.84
N GLY A 209 -21.79 4.62 11.46
CA GLY A 209 -22.77 4.04 12.38
C GLY A 209 -22.18 3.07 13.41
N VAL A 210 -21.20 2.27 13.01
CA VAL A 210 -20.58 1.25 13.88
C VAL A 210 -19.82 1.88 15.05
N ASP A 211 -18.99 2.88 14.79
CA ASP A 211 -18.31 3.65 15.84
C ASP A 211 -19.29 4.39 16.76
N ALA A 212 -20.34 5.00 16.20
CA ALA A 212 -21.37 5.66 17.00
C ALA A 212 -22.06 4.69 17.97
N ALA A 213 -22.33 3.45 17.53
CA ALA A 213 -22.85 2.40 18.40
C ALA A 213 -21.80 1.94 19.43
N GLY A 214 -20.53 1.83 19.04
CA GLY A 214 -19.40 1.52 19.91
C GLY A 214 -19.29 2.49 21.09
N HIS A 215 -19.32 3.80 20.81
CA HIS A 215 -19.33 4.82 21.86
C HIS A 215 -20.58 4.79 22.73
N ARG A 216 -21.75 4.53 22.15
CA ARG A 216 -23.02 4.61 22.89
C ARG A 216 -23.27 3.38 23.77
N TYR A 217 -23.05 2.19 23.23
CA TYR A 217 -23.44 0.92 23.84
C TYR A 217 -22.23 0.07 24.24
N GLY A 218 -21.15 0.18 23.49
CA GLY A 218 -19.89 -0.49 23.72
C GLY A 218 -19.52 -1.42 22.57
N TRP A 219 -18.23 -1.52 22.25
CA TRP A 219 -17.73 -2.48 21.26
C TRP A 219 -18.13 -3.91 21.68
N MET A 220 -18.58 -4.70 20.71
CA MET A 220 -19.13 -6.06 20.90
C MET A 220 -20.45 -6.14 21.70
N SER A 221 -21.09 -5.02 22.04
CA SER A 221 -22.48 -5.05 22.55
C SER A 221 -23.46 -5.55 21.47
N PRO A 222 -24.65 -6.06 21.85
CA PRO A 222 -25.69 -6.42 20.89
C PRO A 222 -26.03 -5.28 19.90
N GLU A 223 -26.12 -4.04 20.40
CA GLU A 223 -26.40 -2.85 19.58
C GLU A 223 -25.25 -2.52 18.63
N TYR A 224 -24.00 -2.73 19.06
CA TYR A 224 -22.84 -2.62 18.17
C TYR A 224 -22.90 -3.67 17.06
N LEU A 225 -23.22 -4.93 17.36
CA LEU A 225 -23.35 -5.98 16.36
C LEU A 225 -24.53 -5.76 15.41
N GLU A 226 -25.61 -5.12 15.87
CA GLU A 226 -26.71 -4.67 15.01
C GLU A 226 -26.26 -3.55 14.06
N ALA A 227 -25.48 -2.57 14.55
CA ALA A 227 -24.89 -1.55 13.69
C ALA A 227 -23.92 -2.14 12.65
N VAL A 228 -23.18 -3.20 12.99
CA VAL A 228 -22.35 -3.94 12.02
C VAL A 228 -23.21 -4.60 10.94
N GLN A 229 -24.38 -5.14 11.28
CA GLN A 229 -25.33 -5.69 10.29
C GLN A 229 -25.96 -4.59 9.42
N GLU A 230 -26.17 -3.38 9.96
CA GLU A 230 -26.58 -2.22 9.15
C GLU A 230 -25.49 -1.82 8.15
N ALA A 231 -24.24 -1.73 8.59
CA ALA A 231 -23.11 -1.45 7.70
C ALA A 231 -22.95 -2.52 6.61
N ASP A 232 -23.19 -3.81 6.90
CA ASP A 232 -23.19 -4.87 5.89
C ASP A 232 -24.32 -4.70 4.86
N ARG A 233 -25.52 -4.29 5.29
CA ARG A 233 -26.62 -3.97 4.39
C ARG A 233 -26.30 -2.77 3.49
N ALA A 234 -25.64 -1.74 4.03
CA ALA A 234 -25.12 -0.61 3.25
C ALA A 234 -24.10 -1.08 2.19
N VAL A 235 -23.16 -1.96 2.56
CA VAL A 235 -22.22 -2.58 1.60
C VAL A 235 -22.99 -3.32 0.50
N GLY A 236 -24.02 -4.11 0.84
CA GLY A 236 -24.88 -4.77 -0.12
C GLY A 236 -25.51 -3.82 -1.15
N GLN A 237 -26.06 -2.69 -0.69
CA GLN A 237 -26.66 -1.67 -1.55
C GLN A 237 -25.65 -1.00 -2.48
N LEU A 238 -24.42 -0.75 -2.01
CA LEU A 238 -23.34 -0.21 -2.85
C LEU A 238 -22.93 -1.20 -3.94
N LEU A 239 -22.80 -2.48 -3.60
CA LEU A 239 -22.46 -3.54 -4.56
C LEU A 239 -23.56 -3.72 -5.61
N GLU A 240 -24.84 -3.64 -5.21
CA GLU A 240 -25.97 -3.65 -6.14
C GLU A 240 -25.94 -2.44 -7.06
N ALA A 241 -25.65 -1.24 -6.55
CA ALA A 241 -25.52 -0.04 -7.36
C ALA A 241 -24.42 -0.14 -8.43
N LEU A 242 -23.27 -0.76 -8.11
CA LEU A 242 -22.21 -1.03 -9.09
C LEU A 242 -22.69 -1.99 -10.21
N ALA A 243 -23.50 -3.00 -9.85
CA ALA A 243 -24.06 -3.94 -10.80
C ALA A 243 -25.10 -3.25 -11.71
N ASP A 244 -26.03 -2.50 -11.12
CA ASP A 244 -27.06 -1.72 -11.84
C ASP A 244 -26.44 -0.70 -12.80
N ALA A 245 -25.35 -0.05 -12.38
CA ALA A 245 -24.63 0.92 -13.20
C ALA A 245 -23.78 0.28 -14.32
N GLY A 246 -23.65 -1.05 -14.34
CA GLY A 246 -22.89 -1.80 -15.35
C GLY A 246 -21.37 -1.68 -15.21
N ILE A 247 -20.87 -1.29 -14.03
CA ILE A 247 -19.44 -1.07 -13.77
C ILE A 247 -18.81 -2.11 -12.85
N ALA A 248 -19.60 -2.98 -12.21
CA ALA A 248 -19.09 -4.05 -11.33
C ALA A 248 -17.96 -4.91 -11.96
N PRO A 249 -18.00 -5.34 -13.24
CA PRO A 249 -16.92 -6.12 -13.84
C PRO A 249 -15.59 -5.38 -14.02
N ARG A 250 -15.57 -4.07 -13.78
CA ARG A 250 -14.39 -3.18 -13.93
C ARG A 250 -14.11 -2.38 -12.65
N THR A 251 -14.71 -2.78 -11.52
CA THR A 251 -14.60 -2.10 -10.23
C THR A 251 -13.93 -2.99 -9.20
N ALA A 252 -12.83 -2.51 -8.59
CA ALA A 252 -12.33 -3.08 -7.34
C ALA A 252 -13.06 -2.45 -6.15
N VAL A 253 -13.38 -3.27 -5.14
CA VAL A 253 -13.95 -2.84 -3.87
C VAL A 253 -12.91 -3.08 -2.79
N LEU A 254 -12.47 -2.01 -2.14
CA LEU A 254 -11.61 -2.07 -0.96
C LEU A 254 -12.45 -1.66 0.24
N LEU A 255 -12.75 -2.63 1.12
CA LEU A 255 -13.44 -2.39 2.37
C LEU A 255 -12.44 -2.45 3.52
N THR A 256 -12.42 -1.42 4.36
CA THR A 256 -11.55 -1.37 5.53
C THR A 256 -12.24 -0.71 6.72
N SER A 257 -11.59 -0.76 7.88
CA SER A 257 -11.92 0.07 9.03
C SER A 257 -10.70 0.89 9.44
N ASP A 258 -10.96 2.02 10.09
CA ASP A 258 -9.94 2.96 10.51
C ASP A 258 -9.36 2.59 11.89
N HIS A 259 -10.19 2.03 12.77
CA HIS A 259 -9.80 1.48 14.06
C HIS A 259 -10.82 0.46 14.58
N GLY A 260 -10.47 -0.24 15.65
CA GLY A 260 -11.41 -0.97 16.49
C GLY A 260 -11.75 -0.20 17.78
N GLY A 261 -11.99 -0.89 18.89
CA GLY A 261 -12.29 -0.23 20.16
C GLY A 261 -12.58 -1.21 21.28
N HIS A 262 -12.62 -0.70 22.51
CA HIS A 262 -12.85 -1.48 23.73
C HIS A 262 -13.74 -0.72 24.71
N GLY A 263 -14.63 -1.44 25.40
CA GLY A 263 -15.63 -0.78 26.24
C GLY A 263 -16.41 0.23 25.40
N LYS A 264 -16.35 1.52 25.73
CA LYS A 264 -16.99 2.62 24.97
C LYS A 264 -15.99 3.65 24.42
N VAL A 265 -14.73 3.27 24.33
CA VAL A 265 -13.61 4.14 23.96
C VAL A 265 -12.70 3.46 22.95
N HIS A 266 -11.85 4.26 22.32
CA HIS A 266 -10.79 3.83 21.42
C HIS A 266 -9.66 4.89 21.43
N GLY A 267 -8.59 4.69 20.66
CA GLY A 267 -7.47 5.62 20.55
C GLY A 267 -6.19 5.16 21.25
N SER A 268 -6.17 3.96 21.81
CA SER A 268 -5.01 3.36 22.47
C SER A 268 -4.19 2.45 21.56
N ASP A 269 -3.09 1.90 22.09
CA ASP A 269 -2.26 0.88 21.44
C ASP A 269 -2.76 -0.55 21.69
N LEU A 270 -3.93 -0.72 22.32
CA LEU A 270 -4.52 -2.03 22.54
C LEU A 270 -4.79 -2.76 21.21
N PRO A 271 -4.59 -4.09 21.16
CA PRO A 271 -4.92 -4.88 19.97
C PRO A 271 -6.36 -4.68 19.48
N GLU A 272 -7.31 -4.51 20.40
CA GLU A 272 -8.73 -4.27 20.10
C GLU A 272 -8.97 -2.94 19.39
N ASP A 273 -8.15 -1.92 19.66
CA ASP A 273 -8.23 -0.61 19.02
C ASP A 273 -7.47 -0.56 17.71
N THR A 274 -6.35 -1.30 17.63
CA THR A 274 -5.40 -1.21 16.51
C THR A 274 -5.67 -2.20 15.38
N ALA A 275 -6.36 -3.33 15.65
CA ALA A 275 -6.71 -4.31 14.63
C ALA A 275 -7.87 -3.81 13.76
N ILE A 276 -7.69 -3.85 12.45
CA ILE A 276 -8.68 -3.36 11.48
C ILE A 276 -9.09 -4.43 10.48
N VAL A 277 -10.25 -4.24 9.87
CA VAL A 277 -10.68 -5.03 8.71
C VAL A 277 -9.97 -4.47 7.48
N TRP A 278 -9.48 -5.34 6.61
CA TRP A 278 -9.00 -4.95 5.29
C TRP A 278 -9.32 -6.05 4.28
N ILE A 279 -10.20 -5.76 3.33
CA ILE A 279 -10.67 -6.68 2.30
C ILE A 279 -10.56 -5.97 0.95
N LEU A 280 -9.84 -6.58 0.01
CA LEU A 280 -9.80 -6.14 -1.38
C LEU A 280 -10.44 -7.21 -2.27
N SER A 281 -11.43 -6.85 -3.07
CA SER A 281 -12.13 -7.78 -3.96
C SER A 281 -12.43 -7.14 -5.31
N GLY A 282 -12.51 -7.94 -6.37
CA GLY A 282 -12.84 -7.44 -7.71
C GLY A 282 -11.98 -8.05 -8.82
N PRO A 283 -12.11 -7.54 -10.06
CA PRO A 283 -11.37 -8.03 -11.21
C PRO A 283 -9.85 -7.85 -11.01
N GLY A 284 -9.07 -8.86 -11.40
CA GLY A 284 -7.61 -8.86 -11.23
C GLY A 284 -7.11 -9.18 -9.82
N ILE A 285 -8.00 -9.34 -8.84
CA ILE A 285 -7.65 -9.67 -7.44
C ILE A 285 -7.69 -11.18 -7.22
N ALA A 286 -6.67 -11.72 -6.55
CA ALA A 286 -6.51 -13.15 -6.30
C ALA A 286 -7.40 -13.64 -5.14
N GLY A 287 -8.68 -13.83 -5.42
CA GLY A 287 -9.70 -14.26 -4.46
C GLY A 287 -9.37 -15.51 -3.64
N GLY A 288 -9.89 -15.57 -2.41
CA GLY A 288 -9.73 -16.69 -1.48
C GLY A 288 -8.38 -16.75 -0.77
N LYS A 289 -7.64 -15.63 -0.73
CA LYS A 289 -6.32 -15.54 -0.10
C LYS A 289 -6.33 -14.63 1.11
N GLU A 290 -5.32 -14.82 1.96
CA GLU A 290 -4.99 -13.90 3.04
C GLU A 290 -3.59 -13.34 2.82
N VAL A 291 -3.40 -12.08 3.19
CA VAL A 291 -2.10 -11.39 3.24
C VAL A 291 -1.84 -10.93 4.67
N THR A 292 -0.56 -10.75 5.01
CA THR A 292 -0.13 -10.34 6.35
C THR A 292 0.69 -9.07 6.31
N GLY A 293 0.74 -8.34 7.41
CA GLY A 293 1.57 -7.14 7.57
C GLY A 293 0.96 -5.86 6.98
N VAL A 294 -0.31 -5.89 6.58
CA VAL A 294 -1.01 -4.72 6.02
C VAL A 294 -1.10 -3.62 7.07
N GLN A 295 -0.68 -2.42 6.70
CA GLN A 295 -0.87 -1.21 7.47
C GLN A 295 -1.96 -0.37 6.82
N ILE A 296 -2.72 0.41 7.60
CA ILE A 296 -3.79 1.25 7.06
C ILE A 296 -3.29 2.21 5.97
N TYR A 297 -2.06 2.70 6.09
CA TYR A 297 -1.41 3.56 5.10
C TYR A 297 -0.99 2.84 3.81
N ASP A 298 -1.11 1.52 3.72
CA ASP A 298 -0.95 0.78 2.45
C ASP A 298 -2.19 0.91 1.54
N THR A 299 -3.30 1.44 2.08
CA THR A 299 -4.58 1.58 1.36
C THR A 299 -4.46 2.54 0.18
N ALA A 300 -4.07 3.79 0.40
CA ALA A 300 -3.89 4.79 -0.65
C ALA A 300 -2.96 4.34 -1.81
N PRO A 301 -1.73 3.84 -1.56
CA PRO A 301 -0.87 3.38 -2.65
C PRO A 301 -1.44 2.16 -3.37
N THR A 302 -2.15 1.25 -2.68
CA THR A 302 -2.86 0.15 -3.33
C THR A 302 -3.97 0.66 -4.27
N VAL A 303 -4.75 1.65 -3.85
CA VAL A 303 -5.78 2.28 -4.69
C VAL A 303 -5.17 2.92 -5.94
N LEU A 304 -4.09 3.71 -5.79
CA LEU A 304 -3.41 4.34 -6.92
C LEU A 304 -2.84 3.29 -7.88
N TYR A 305 -2.23 2.23 -7.36
CA TYR A 305 -1.71 1.12 -8.16
C TYR A 305 -2.80 0.46 -9.00
N LEU A 306 -3.96 0.17 -8.41
CA LEU A 306 -5.09 -0.45 -9.11
C LEU A 306 -5.59 0.41 -10.27
N LEU A 307 -5.57 1.74 -10.10
CA LEU A 307 -5.93 2.72 -11.13
C LEU A 307 -4.78 3.05 -12.10
N GLY A 308 -3.61 2.40 -11.95
CA GLY A 308 -2.43 2.67 -12.79
C GLY A 308 -1.80 4.04 -12.58
N LEU A 309 -2.12 4.73 -11.48
CA LEU A 309 -1.67 6.08 -11.18
C LEU A 309 -0.33 6.10 -10.45
N PRO A 310 0.52 7.12 -10.68
CA PRO A 310 1.82 7.23 -10.00
C PRO A 310 1.65 7.33 -8.49
N ILE A 311 2.50 6.60 -7.76
CA ILE A 311 2.56 6.63 -6.29
C ILE A 311 3.73 7.56 -5.89
N PRO A 312 3.51 8.56 -5.01
CA PRO A 312 4.60 9.41 -4.55
C PRO A 312 5.70 8.62 -3.82
N ASP A 313 6.96 8.87 -4.18
CA ASP A 313 8.11 8.10 -3.64
C ASP A 313 8.34 8.29 -2.14
N ASN A 314 7.83 9.39 -1.58
CA ASN A 314 7.94 9.71 -0.16
C ASN A 314 6.83 9.09 0.70
N TRP A 315 5.87 8.37 0.11
CA TRP A 315 4.87 7.63 0.88
C TRP A 315 5.49 6.41 1.56
N TRP A 316 5.06 6.16 2.79
CA TRP A 316 5.56 5.04 3.59
C TRP A 316 4.83 3.77 3.23
N GLY A 317 3.52 3.88 2.99
CA GLY A 317 2.73 2.77 2.51
C GLY A 317 3.18 2.26 1.16
N ARG A 318 2.95 0.97 0.93
CA ARG A 318 3.26 0.29 -0.33
C ARG A 318 2.00 -0.35 -0.90
N PRO A 319 1.88 -0.43 -2.23
CA PRO A 319 0.81 -1.22 -2.82
C PRO A 319 0.97 -2.68 -2.39
N ILE A 320 -0.12 -3.32 -1.96
CA ILE A 320 -0.12 -4.74 -1.58
C ILE A 320 -0.27 -5.58 -2.85
N GLU A 321 0.80 -5.66 -3.64
CA GLU A 321 0.80 -6.33 -4.95
C GLU A 321 0.54 -7.84 -4.85
N GLU A 322 0.81 -8.46 -3.69
CA GLU A 322 0.50 -9.87 -3.41
C GLU A 322 -0.99 -10.18 -3.50
N THR A 323 -1.84 -9.15 -3.45
CA THR A 323 -3.28 -9.28 -3.64
C THR A 323 -3.66 -9.59 -5.09
N LEU A 324 -2.79 -9.33 -6.06
CA LEU A 324 -3.11 -9.44 -7.48
C LEU A 324 -3.03 -10.89 -7.96
N MET A 325 -3.84 -11.20 -8.97
CA MET A 325 -3.67 -12.46 -9.70
C MET A 325 -2.28 -12.48 -10.32
N PRO A 326 -1.54 -13.61 -10.23
CA PRO A 326 -0.26 -13.73 -10.90
C PRO A 326 -0.48 -13.43 -12.38
N GLN A 327 0.27 -12.48 -12.94
CA GLN A 327 0.23 -12.28 -14.38
C GLN A 327 0.70 -13.59 -15.01
N THR A 328 -0.23 -14.33 -15.62
CA THR A 328 0.15 -15.36 -16.57
C THR A 328 0.80 -14.61 -17.72
N VAL A 329 2.11 -14.48 -17.69
CA VAL A 329 2.86 -14.22 -18.91
C VAL A 329 2.39 -15.31 -19.88
N PRO A 330 1.71 -14.98 -20.99
CA PRO A 330 1.54 -15.97 -22.02
C PRO A 330 2.95 -16.39 -22.37
N ILE A 331 3.29 -17.65 -22.09
CA ILE A 331 4.42 -18.28 -22.78
C ILE A 331 3.95 -18.28 -24.22
N PHE A 332 4.23 -17.20 -24.95
CA PHE A 332 4.40 -17.29 -26.37
C PHE A 332 5.54 -18.29 -26.52
N SER A 333 5.16 -19.56 -26.68
CA SER A 333 5.98 -20.48 -27.42
C SER A 333 6.10 -19.81 -28.78
N TYR A 334 7.14 -19.01 -28.94
CA TYR A 334 7.77 -18.90 -30.23
C TYR A 334 8.19 -20.33 -30.54
N SER A 335 7.27 -21.10 -31.12
CA SER A 335 7.68 -22.11 -32.07
C SER A 335 8.36 -21.28 -33.13
N LEU A 336 9.67 -21.11 -32.96
CA LEU A 336 10.53 -20.65 -34.01
C LEU A 336 10.33 -21.72 -35.08
N ALA A 337 9.37 -21.50 -35.98
CA ALA A 337 9.39 -22.09 -37.28
C ALA A 337 10.67 -21.52 -37.90
N ILE A 338 11.79 -22.16 -37.56
CA ILE A 338 13.04 -22.03 -38.27
C ILE A 338 12.66 -22.51 -39.66
N PHE A 339 12.32 -21.56 -40.52
CA PHE A 339 12.43 -21.77 -41.95
C PHE A 339 13.91 -22.02 -42.18
N CYS A 340 14.29 -23.30 -42.13
CA CYS A 340 15.59 -23.76 -42.57
C CYS A 340 15.61 -23.54 -44.08
N GLN A 341 15.84 -22.30 -44.51
CA GLN A 341 16.48 -22.09 -45.80
C GLN A 341 17.86 -22.73 -45.66
N LYS A 342 17.96 -23.99 -46.08
CA LYS A 342 19.25 -24.62 -46.34
C LYS A 342 19.98 -23.72 -47.33
N LEU A 343 20.95 -22.98 -46.83
CA LEU A 343 22.01 -22.44 -47.68
C LEU A 343 22.83 -23.64 -48.13
N TRP A 344 22.66 -24.06 -49.37
CA TRP A 344 23.55 -25.04 -50.00
C TRP A 344 24.86 -24.34 -50.33
N PRO A 345 26.02 -24.87 -49.91
CA PRO A 345 27.29 -24.40 -50.43
C PRO A 345 27.36 -24.77 -51.91
N THR A 346 27.43 -23.79 -52.79
CA THR A 346 27.87 -23.98 -54.18
C THR A 346 29.38 -24.17 -54.17
N GLY A 347 29.85 -25.41 -54.25
CA GLY A 347 31.26 -25.74 -54.42
C GLY A 347 31.57 -27.21 -54.17
N GLN A 348 32.16 -27.89 -55.16
CA GLN A 348 32.66 -29.26 -55.04
C GLN A 348 33.96 -29.26 -54.23
N GLY A 349 33.88 -29.68 -52.97
CA GLY A 349 35.03 -29.95 -52.09
C GLY A 349 34.61 -30.76 -50.86
N PRO A 350 35.53 -31.52 -50.22
CA PRO A 350 35.16 -32.40 -49.10
C PRO A 350 34.71 -31.61 -47.87
N ARG A 351 33.60 -32.03 -47.25
CA ARG A 351 33.00 -31.40 -46.06
C ARG A 351 33.85 -31.69 -44.81
N PRO A 352 34.12 -30.72 -43.92
CA PRO A 352 34.70 -30.98 -42.61
C PRO A 352 33.66 -31.62 -41.65
N ASN A 353 34.14 -32.48 -40.75
CA ASN A 353 33.33 -33.37 -39.91
C ASN A 353 32.85 -32.76 -38.57
N SER A 354 32.71 -31.43 -38.47
CA SER A 354 32.22 -30.78 -37.25
C SER A 354 31.28 -29.62 -37.56
N SER A 355 30.11 -29.64 -36.93
CA SER A 355 29.21 -28.48 -36.83
C SER A 355 29.54 -27.74 -35.53
N ALA A 356 29.74 -26.43 -35.62
CA ALA A 356 29.88 -25.56 -34.46
C ALA A 356 28.52 -24.89 -34.19
N SER A 357 28.00 -25.06 -32.97
CA SER A 357 26.86 -24.31 -32.47
C SER A 357 27.37 -23.05 -31.78
N VAL A 358 26.97 -21.86 -32.25
CA VAL A 358 27.27 -20.58 -31.58
C VAL A 358 26.08 -20.22 -30.70
N ALA A 359 26.27 -20.15 -29.38
CA ALA A 359 25.29 -19.60 -28.44
C ALA A 359 25.37 -18.07 -28.43
N ALA A 360 24.24 -17.40 -28.21
CA ALA A 360 24.18 -15.95 -28.11
C ALA A 360 24.99 -15.45 -26.89
N ILE A 361 25.83 -14.45 -27.13
CA ILE A 361 26.71 -13.82 -26.14
C ILE A 361 25.86 -12.88 -25.27
N SER A 362 25.77 -13.14 -23.95
CA SER A 362 25.25 -12.17 -22.99
C SER A 362 26.28 -11.06 -22.74
N ALA A 363 25.78 -9.87 -22.43
CA ALA A 363 26.50 -8.61 -22.26
C ALA A 363 27.86 -8.71 -21.52
N LYS A 364 28.85 -7.95 -22.02
CA LYS A 364 30.24 -7.85 -21.53
C LYS A 364 30.29 -7.51 -20.04
N VAL A 365 30.75 -8.45 -19.22
CA VAL A 365 31.31 -8.16 -17.89
C VAL A 365 32.80 -8.48 -17.92
N ALA A 366 33.65 -7.46 -17.82
CA ALA A 366 35.09 -7.63 -17.75
C ALA A 366 35.48 -8.18 -16.36
N ARG A 367 36.27 -9.26 -16.31
CA ARG A 367 36.88 -9.79 -15.08
C ARG A 367 38.38 -9.97 -15.29
N VAL A 368 39.19 -9.43 -14.39
CA VAL A 368 40.65 -9.56 -14.39
C VAL A 368 41.03 -10.72 -13.46
N PRO A 369 41.73 -11.78 -13.94
CA PRO A 369 42.17 -12.86 -13.07
C PRO A 369 43.45 -12.47 -12.31
N ARG A 370 43.51 -12.71 -11.00
CA ARG A 370 44.77 -12.70 -10.23
C ARG A 370 45.14 -14.12 -9.76
N SER A 371 46.31 -14.53 -10.21
CA SER A 371 47.30 -15.48 -9.65
C SER A 371 46.85 -16.83 -9.04
N THR A 372 47.25 -17.91 -9.72
CA THR A 372 47.29 -19.31 -9.26
C THR A 372 48.50 -19.56 -8.36
N PRO A 373 48.36 -20.21 -7.17
CA PRO A 373 49.50 -20.79 -6.46
C PRO A 373 49.71 -22.28 -6.79
N GLY A 374 50.97 -22.58 -7.16
CA GLY A 374 51.79 -23.79 -6.93
C GLY A 374 51.22 -25.21 -6.87
N ARG A 375 51.73 -26.09 -7.75
CA ARG A 375 51.66 -27.56 -7.64
C ARG A 375 52.44 -28.07 -6.42
N MET A 376 51.85 -28.96 -5.62
CA MET A 376 52.59 -29.96 -4.82
C MET A 376 52.02 -31.37 -5.04
N GLY A 377 52.91 -32.36 -5.01
CA GLY A 377 52.72 -33.72 -5.49
C GLY A 377 51.90 -34.66 -4.60
N CYS A 378 51.28 -35.64 -5.28
CA CYS A 378 50.57 -36.88 -4.92
C CYS A 378 50.96 -37.61 -3.60
N PRO A 379 50.11 -38.52 -3.02
CA PRO A 379 49.29 -39.50 -3.77
C PRO A 379 47.85 -39.83 -3.31
N TYR A 380 47.08 -40.27 -4.32
CA TYR A 380 45.91 -41.18 -4.34
C TYR A 380 44.90 -41.20 -3.17
N THR A 381 43.65 -40.83 -3.46
CA THR A 381 42.45 -41.51 -2.92
C THR A 381 41.29 -41.43 -3.92
N ARG A 382 40.58 -42.55 -4.08
CA ARG A 382 39.41 -42.71 -4.96
C ARG A 382 38.14 -42.30 -4.19
N ARG A 383 37.30 -41.49 -4.85
CA ARG A 383 35.96 -41.03 -4.42
C ARG A 383 35.96 -39.94 -3.34
N GLY A 384 35.55 -38.76 -3.75
CA GLY A 384 35.16 -37.64 -2.90
C GLY A 384 34.42 -36.61 -3.74
N THR A 385 33.22 -36.24 -3.29
CA THR A 385 32.41 -35.13 -3.79
C THR A 385 33.07 -33.83 -3.31
N TYR A 386 33.51 -32.95 -4.22
CA TYR A 386 34.01 -31.62 -3.83
C TYR A 386 32.91 -30.59 -4.03
N SER A 387 32.39 -30.05 -2.93
CA SER A 387 31.59 -28.82 -2.92
C SER A 387 32.55 -27.64 -3.07
N ARG A 388 32.31 -26.76 -4.05
CA ARG A 388 32.92 -25.42 -4.04
C ARG A 388 32.03 -24.54 -3.18
N GLU A 389 32.40 -24.39 -1.91
CA GLU A 389 31.90 -23.31 -1.08
C GLU A 389 32.38 -21.98 -1.68
N TRP A 390 31.42 -21.08 -1.92
CA TRP A 390 31.70 -19.66 -1.99
C TRP A 390 31.53 -19.14 -0.58
N SER A 391 32.62 -18.77 0.08
CA SER A 391 32.56 -17.97 1.29
C SER A 391 32.06 -16.58 0.91
N VAL A 392 30.80 -16.30 1.23
CA VAL A 392 30.32 -14.94 1.44
C VAL A 392 30.43 -14.70 2.93
N GLU A 393 31.29 -13.77 3.34
CA GLU A 393 31.24 -13.25 4.71
C GLU A 393 29.91 -12.49 4.88
N GLY A 394 29.10 -12.93 5.83
CA GLY A 394 28.02 -12.14 6.42
C GLY A 394 26.62 -12.32 5.84
N VAL A 395 25.85 -13.20 6.48
CA VAL A 395 24.43 -13.12 6.88
C VAL A 395 23.70 -14.44 6.60
N VAL A 396 23.19 -14.99 7.70
CA VAL A 396 22.66 -16.33 7.91
C VAL A 396 21.21 -16.43 7.41
N GLY A 397 20.92 -17.49 6.65
CA GLY A 397 19.69 -18.28 6.81
C GLY A 397 18.56 -18.05 5.79
N SER A 398 18.58 -18.79 4.68
CA SER A 398 17.43 -19.66 4.31
C SER A 398 17.74 -20.56 3.11
N HIS A 399 17.57 -21.86 3.32
CA HIS A 399 17.31 -22.89 2.31
C HIS A 399 16.21 -23.81 2.93
N PRO A 400 15.29 -24.40 2.12
CA PRO A 400 15.65 -25.62 1.41
C PRO A 400 15.08 -25.82 -0.02
N TRP A 401 15.99 -26.24 -0.90
CA TRP A 401 15.95 -27.26 -1.96
C TRP A 401 14.64 -27.91 -2.45
N SER A 402 14.61 -28.17 -3.77
CA SER A 402 14.07 -29.41 -4.37
C SER A 402 14.95 -29.91 -5.53
N ALA A 403 15.17 -31.23 -5.59
CA ALA A 403 16.12 -31.92 -6.47
C ALA A 403 15.60 -32.20 -7.90
N VAL A 404 16.49 -32.12 -8.91
CA VAL A 404 16.24 -32.60 -10.28
C VAL A 404 17.06 -33.86 -10.56
N ARG A 405 16.38 -34.98 -10.85
CA ARG A 405 17.00 -36.21 -11.38
C ARG A 405 17.20 -36.08 -12.89
N MET A 406 18.42 -36.29 -13.38
CA MET A 406 18.69 -36.47 -14.81
C MET A 406 18.73 -37.96 -15.17
N ARG A 407 17.90 -38.39 -16.14
CA ARG A 407 17.97 -39.70 -16.78
C ARG A 407 18.85 -39.59 -18.03
N THR A 408 19.86 -40.45 -18.15
CA THR A 408 20.69 -40.59 -19.34
C THR A 408 20.16 -41.71 -20.24
N SER A 409 20.06 -41.44 -21.54
CA SER A 409 19.73 -42.44 -22.57
C SER A 409 21.02 -43.10 -23.11
N PRO A 410 21.09 -44.44 -23.29
CA PRO A 410 22.23 -45.10 -23.90
C PRO A 410 22.24 -45.04 -25.44
N ALA A 411 23.45 -45.09 -26.01
CA ALA A 411 23.78 -44.95 -27.42
C ALA A 411 23.38 -46.14 -28.33
N CYS A 412 23.33 -45.85 -29.64
CA CYS A 412 23.03 -46.72 -30.78
C CYS A 412 23.79 -48.06 -30.84
N ARG A 413 23.11 -49.13 -31.26
CA ARG A 413 23.66 -50.17 -32.16
C ARG A 413 22.61 -50.58 -33.19
N ALA A 414 23.06 -50.68 -34.44
CA ALA A 414 22.31 -51.11 -35.61
C ALA A 414 22.13 -52.64 -35.67
N ALA A 415 21.01 -53.11 -36.22
CA ALA A 415 20.96 -54.13 -37.28
C ALA A 415 19.51 -54.55 -37.63
N ARG A 416 19.21 -54.41 -38.94
CA ARG A 416 18.51 -55.37 -39.83
C ARG A 416 17.06 -55.84 -39.54
N SER A 417 16.20 -55.36 -40.44
CA SER A 417 15.33 -56.10 -41.38
C SER A 417 14.10 -56.88 -40.90
N SER A 418 13.07 -56.78 -41.76
CA SER A 418 11.81 -57.55 -41.84
C SER A 418 10.78 -57.18 -40.78
N GLY A 419 9.49 -56.97 -41.07
CA GLY A 419 8.74 -57.13 -42.30
C GLY A 419 7.25 -57.11 -41.94
N SER A 420 6.45 -56.57 -42.87
CA SER A 420 5.03 -56.87 -43.11
C SER A 420 3.95 -56.64 -42.03
N ARG A 421 2.94 -55.86 -42.47
CA ARG A 421 1.47 -56.05 -42.33
C ARG A 421 0.86 -56.00 -40.93
N ALA A 422 -0.41 -55.66 -40.74
CA ALA A 422 -1.42 -54.94 -41.49
C ALA A 422 -2.61 -54.79 -40.51
N SER A 423 -3.39 -53.73 -40.70
CA SER A 423 -4.85 -53.65 -40.54
C SER A 423 -5.55 -54.11 -39.25
N ASN A 424 -6.36 -53.17 -38.78
CA ASN A 424 -7.82 -53.25 -38.59
C ASN A 424 -8.41 -53.28 -37.18
N ALA A 425 -9.52 -52.51 -37.15
CA ALA A 425 -10.76 -52.71 -36.41
C ALA A 425 -10.88 -52.08 -35.00
N SER A 426 -11.48 -50.88 -35.00
CA SER A 426 -12.81 -50.59 -34.43
C SER A 426 -13.29 -51.42 -33.23
N ARG A 427 -13.62 -50.74 -32.12
CA ARG A 427 -15.02 -50.42 -31.75
C ARG A 427 -15.10 -49.59 -30.45
N PRO A 428 -16.22 -48.86 -30.24
CA PRO A 428 -16.44 -47.95 -29.12
C PRO A 428 -17.29 -48.57 -28.01
N CYS A 429 -17.52 -47.78 -26.94
CA CYS A 429 -18.47 -47.86 -25.81
C CYS A 429 -17.68 -47.52 -24.53
N ALA A 430 -18.14 -46.72 -23.58
CA ALA A 430 -19.38 -45.99 -23.36
C ALA A 430 -19.06 -44.81 -22.42
#